data_AF-D6CNP7-F1
#
_entry.id   AF-D6CNP7-F1
#
_cell.length_a   1.000
_cell.length_b   1.000
_cell.length_c   1.000
_cell.angle_alpha   90.00
_cell.angle_beta   90.00
_cell.angle_gamma   90.00
#
_symmetry.space_group_name_H-M   'P 1'
#
loop_
_entity.id
_entity.type
_entity.pdbx_description
1 polymer ?
#
loop_
_entity_poly.entity_id
_entity_poly.type
_entity_poly.pdbx_seq_one_letter_code
_entity_poly.pdbx_strand_id
1 'polypeptide(L)'
;MTGANINDCKRLDEVLSAIMVKRESPPSRRHKHLCADAGYRGADNARTIEKHDNIAHVVSRRKEADIKRRDPTKKARRWVVEVCHSWFNRLRKLLVRYEKLERSFVALNHLAAAIIAFRKVPLQVNIIYG
;
A
#
# COMPACT_ATOMS: atom_id res chain seq x y z
N MET A 1 10.90 5.80 -16.33
CA MET A 1 11.91 5.12 -15.49
C MET A 1 12.68 6.16 -14.71
N THR A 2 12.68 6.10 -13.38
CA THR A 2 13.55 6.94 -12.54
C THR A 2 14.79 6.13 -12.14
N GLY A 3 15.93 6.79 -11.95
CA GLY A 3 17.16 6.13 -11.49
C GLY A 3 16.99 5.49 -10.12
N ALA A 4 17.65 4.35 -9.90
CA ALA A 4 17.52 3.48 -8.71
C ALA A 4 17.89 4.13 -7.35
N ASN A 5 18.19 5.43 -7.31
CA ASN A 5 18.76 6.13 -6.16
C ASN A 5 17.95 7.36 -5.70
N ILE A 6 16.68 7.45 -6.13
CA ILE A 6 15.78 8.54 -5.74
C ILE A 6 14.96 8.07 -4.54
N ASN A 7 15.06 8.80 -3.43
CA ASN A 7 14.24 8.55 -2.24
C ASN A 7 12.75 8.57 -2.61
N ASP A 8 12.01 7.54 -2.20
CA ASP A 8 10.57 7.37 -2.45
C ASP A 8 9.73 8.59 -2.04
N CYS A 9 10.21 9.37 -1.07
CA CYS A 9 9.62 10.66 -0.69
C CYS A 9 9.38 11.59 -1.90
N LYS A 10 10.29 11.58 -2.87
CA LYS A 10 10.23 12.45 -4.06
C LYS A 10 9.14 12.05 -5.05
N ARG A 11 8.54 10.86 -4.92
CA ARG A 11 7.50 10.33 -5.82
C ARG A 11 6.12 10.31 -5.18
N LEU A 12 5.98 10.86 -3.98
CA LEU A 12 4.72 10.83 -3.23
C LEU A 12 3.55 11.46 -3.99
N ASP A 13 3.78 12.59 -4.67
CA ASP A 13 2.74 13.29 -5.45
C ASP A 13 2.22 12.42 -6.62
N GLU A 14 3.14 11.75 -7.32
CA GLU A 14 2.80 10.83 -8.42
C GLU A 14 2.01 9.62 -7.91
N VAL A 15 2.43 9.04 -6.77
CA VAL A 15 1.76 7.88 -6.17
C VAL A 15 0.34 8.23 -5.73
N LEU A 16 0.15 9.37 -5.06
CA LEU A 16 -1.17 9.81 -4.61
C LEU A 16 -2.09 10.19 -5.79
N SER A 17 -1.51 10.75 -6.87
CA SER A 17 -2.25 11.08 -8.10
C SER A 17 -2.66 9.83 -8.90
N ALA A 18 -1.88 8.75 -8.83
CA ALA A 18 -2.13 7.49 -9.55
C ALA A 18 -3.15 6.56 -8.87
N ILE A 19 -3.82 7.00 -7.79
CA ILE A 19 -4.86 6.21 -7.13
C ILE A 19 -6.04 6.00 -8.08
N MET A 20 -6.15 4.80 -8.64
CA MET A 20 -7.18 4.43 -9.62
C MET A 20 -8.57 4.31 -9.00
N VAL A 21 -8.65 3.83 -7.75
CA VAL A 21 -9.92 3.67 -7.04
C VAL A 21 -10.23 4.98 -6.32
N LYS A 22 -11.12 5.77 -6.93
CA LYS A 22 -11.64 6.99 -6.28
C LYS A 22 -12.37 6.58 -5.00
N ARG A 23 -11.89 7.11 -3.87
CA ARG A 23 -12.61 7.02 -2.61
C ARG A 23 -13.83 7.93 -2.70
N GLU A 24 -14.96 7.49 -2.17
CA GLU A 24 -16.11 8.37 -2.01
C GLU A 24 -15.68 9.67 -1.31
N SER A 25 -16.17 10.79 -1.82
CA SER A 25 -15.95 12.08 -1.19
C SER A 25 -16.58 12.03 0.19
N PRO A 26 -15.79 12.11 1.27
CA PRO A 26 -16.35 12.02 2.59
C PRO A 26 -17.25 13.24 2.85
N PRO A 27 -18.33 13.08 3.63
CA PRO A 27 -19.24 14.18 3.96
C PRO A 27 -18.55 15.29 4.78
N SER A 28 -17.36 15.02 5.35
CA SER A 28 -16.51 16.04 5.96
C SER A 28 -15.06 15.94 5.46
N ARG A 29 -14.33 17.07 5.46
CA ARG A 29 -12.96 17.24 4.95
C ARG A 29 -11.91 16.28 5.57
N ARG A 30 -12.22 15.56 6.66
CA ARG A 30 -11.23 14.90 7.53
C ARG A 30 -11.27 13.36 7.59
N HIS A 31 -11.66 12.67 6.51
CA HIS A 31 -11.76 11.19 6.55
C HIS A 31 -10.70 10.45 5.71
N LYS A 32 -9.92 11.15 4.88
CA LYS A 32 -8.82 10.52 4.16
C LYS A 32 -7.61 10.48 5.07
N HIS A 33 -7.24 9.29 5.54
CA HIS A 33 -6.04 9.10 6.37
C HIS A 33 -4.95 8.41 5.55
N LEU A 34 -3.72 8.91 5.67
CA LEU A 34 -2.54 8.31 5.07
C LEU A 34 -1.56 7.90 6.16
N CYS A 35 -1.28 6.61 6.26
CA CYS A 35 -0.20 6.09 7.11
C CYS A 35 1.08 6.01 6.28
N ALA A 36 2.15 6.65 6.74
CA ALA A 36 3.45 6.63 6.09
C ALA A 36 4.56 6.44 7.13
N ASP A 37 5.72 5.98 6.68
CA ASP A 37 6.87 5.78 7.56
C ASP A 37 7.59 7.08 7.92
N ALA A 38 8.49 7.02 8.91
CA ALA A 38 9.21 8.20 9.40
C ALA A 38 10.08 8.90 8.35
N GLY A 39 10.47 8.23 7.25
CA GLY A 39 11.16 8.85 6.13
C GLY A 39 10.31 9.93 5.45
N TYR A 40 8.98 9.81 5.50
CA TYR A 40 8.05 10.80 4.94
C TYR A 40 7.81 12.03 5.83
N ARG A 41 8.59 12.25 6.90
CA ARG A 41 8.42 13.41 7.81
C ARG A 41 8.85 14.75 7.24
N GLY A 42 9.52 14.78 6.09
CA GLY A 42 9.95 16.02 5.45
C GLY A 42 8.79 17.00 5.19
N ALA A 43 9.07 18.30 5.29
CA ALA A 43 8.08 19.35 5.09
C ALA A 43 7.42 19.26 3.70
N ASP A 44 8.19 18.93 2.67
CA ASP A 44 7.70 18.77 1.29
C ASP A 44 6.69 17.62 1.16
N ASN A 45 6.95 16.51 1.86
CA ASN A 45 6.03 15.38 1.91
C ASN A 45 4.74 15.77 2.65
N ALA A 46 4.85 16.46 3.79
CA ALA A 46 3.69 16.92 4.54
C ALA A 46 2.78 17.83 3.68
N ARG A 47 3.37 18.78 2.94
CA ARG A 47 2.63 19.64 2.01
C ARG A 47 1.97 18.85 0.88
N THR A 48 2.66 17.85 0.32
CA THR A 48 2.08 16.98 -0.70
C THR A 48 0.89 16.18 -0.15
N ILE A 49 1.00 15.61 1.05
CA ILE A 49 -0.08 14.83 1.67
C ILE A 49 -1.32 15.70 1.90
N GLU A 50 -1.11 16.93 2.38
CA GLU A 50 -2.18 17.90 2.60
C GLU A 50 -2.83 18.37 1.29
N LYS A 51 -2.04 18.60 0.23
CA LYS A 51 -2.53 18.92 -1.12
C LYS A 51 -3.49 17.85 -1.67
N HIS A 52 -3.29 16.60 -1.28
CA HIS A 52 -4.15 15.47 -1.64
C HIS A 52 -5.31 15.23 -0.64
N ASP A 53 -5.60 16.20 0.23
CA ASP A 53 -6.62 16.16 1.29
C ASP A 53 -6.45 14.98 2.27
N ASN A 54 -5.23 14.50 2.50
CA ASN A 54 -4.97 13.41 3.43
C ASN A 54 -4.51 13.92 4.81
N ILE A 55 -4.98 13.26 5.87
CA ILE A 55 -4.47 13.41 7.23
C ILE A 55 -3.27 12.50 7.39
N ALA A 56 -2.10 13.11 7.56
CA ALA A 56 -0.82 12.41 7.66
C ALA A 56 -0.65 11.73 9.03
N HIS A 57 -0.47 10.41 9.02
CA HIS A 57 -0.06 9.61 10.18
C HIS A 57 1.37 9.11 9.95
N VAL A 58 2.35 10.00 10.18
CA VAL A 58 3.77 9.74 9.90
C VAL A 58 4.54 9.45 11.20
N VAL A 59 4.55 8.20 11.60
CA VAL A 59 5.08 7.75 12.89
C VAL A 59 6.23 6.76 12.69
N SER A 60 7.25 6.82 13.55
CA SER A 60 8.33 5.84 13.54
C SER A 60 7.83 4.49 14.08
N ARG A 61 8.44 3.38 13.61
CA ARG A 61 8.04 2.03 14.04
C ARG A 61 8.08 1.86 15.57
N ARG A 62 9.10 2.42 16.23
CA ARG A 62 9.22 2.40 17.70
C ARG A 62 8.04 3.10 18.37
N LYS A 63 7.69 4.31 17.92
CA LYS A 63 6.58 5.07 18.48
C LYS A 63 5.22 4.41 18.20
N GLU A 64 5.04 3.78 17.02
CA GLU A 64 3.84 3.00 16.72
C GLU A 64 3.70 1.78 17.66
N ALA A 65 4.81 1.07 17.92
CA ALA A 65 4.85 -0.05 18.86
C ALA A 65 4.54 0.39 20.30
N ASP A 66 5.08 1.53 20.73
CA ASP A 66 4.80 2.08 22.06
C ASP A 66 3.34 2.51 22.22
N ILE A 67 2.75 3.13 21.18
CA ILE A 67 1.33 3.49 21.17
C ILE A 67 0.46 2.24 21.29
N LYS A 68 0.77 1.18 20.54
CA LYS A 68 0.04 -0.10 20.60
C LYS A 68 0.20 -0.80 21.95
N ARG A 69 1.38 -0.69 22.59
CA ARG A 69 1.62 -1.25 23.93
C ARG A 69 0.77 -0.53 25.00
N ARG A 70 0.63 0.79 24.89
CA ARG A 70 -0.16 1.61 25.83
C ARG A 70 -1.66 1.46 25.65
N ASP A 71 -2.11 1.28 24.41
CA ASP A 71 -3.52 1.08 24.07
C ASP A 71 -3.66 -0.09 23.08
N PRO A 72 -3.92 -1.31 23.60
CA PRO A 72 -4.08 -2.51 22.78
C PRO A 72 -5.27 -2.46 21.81
N THR A 73 -6.23 -1.55 22.00
CA THR A 73 -7.40 -1.43 21.12
C THR A 73 -7.08 -0.67 19.82
N LYS A 74 -5.94 0.02 19.76
CA LYS A 74 -5.49 0.74 18.56
C LYS A 74 -5.18 -0.21 17.42
N LYS A 75 -5.87 -0.01 16.30
CA LYS A 75 -5.62 -0.75 15.04
C LYS A 75 -4.29 -0.32 14.42
N ALA A 76 -3.39 -1.28 14.20
CA ALA A 76 -2.17 -1.08 13.43
C ALA A 76 -2.49 -1.07 11.93
N ARG A 77 -2.47 0.11 11.30
CA ARG A 77 -2.91 0.29 9.90
C ARG A 77 -1.80 0.02 8.88
N ARG A 78 -0.53 0.09 9.29
CA ARG A 78 0.64 -0.09 8.41
C ARG A 78 0.78 -1.52 7.88
N TRP A 79 0.44 -2.51 8.72
CA TRP A 79 0.61 -3.93 8.40
C TRP A 79 -0.20 -4.42 7.20
N VAL A 80 -1.26 -3.70 6.80
CA VAL A 80 -2.09 -4.11 5.65
C VAL A 80 -1.27 -4.17 4.36
N VAL A 81 -0.34 -3.23 4.16
CA VAL A 81 0.54 -3.20 2.98
C VAL A 81 1.50 -4.39 3.02
N GLU A 82 2.10 -4.65 4.18
CA GLU A 82 3.03 -5.78 4.40
C GLU A 82 2.32 -7.13 4.21
N VAL A 83 1.08 -7.26 4.70
CA VAL A 83 0.24 -8.44 4.48
C VAL A 83 -0.08 -8.61 2.99
N CYS A 84 -0.38 -7.54 2.27
CA CYS A 84 -0.56 -7.60 0.82
C CYS A 84 0.69 -8.14 0.11
N HIS A 85 1.88 -7.59 0.43
CA HIS A 85 3.15 -8.09 -0.12
C HIS A 85 3.39 -9.57 0.24
N SER A 86 3.02 -10.01 1.44
CA SER A 86 3.13 -11.42 1.81
C SER A 86 2.29 -12.34 0.91
N TRP A 87 1.13 -11.89 0.41
CA TRP A 87 0.31 -12.66 -0.51
C TRP A 87 0.96 -12.80 -1.88
N PHE A 88 1.57 -11.72 -2.39
CA PHE A 88 2.35 -11.77 -3.63
C PHE A 88 3.58 -12.68 -3.48
N ASN A 89 4.27 -12.64 -2.35
CA ASN A 89 5.44 -13.49 -2.09
C ASN A 89 5.13 -14.99 -2.04
N ARG A 90 3.88 -15.38 -1.79
CA ARG A 90 3.44 -16.79 -1.85
C ARG A 90 3.33 -17.34 -3.27
N LEU A 91 3.26 -16.46 -4.28
CA LEU A 91 3.26 -16.85 -5.68
C LEU A 91 4.71 -16.98 -6.17
N ARG A 92 5.24 -18.21 -6.15
CA ARG A 92 6.62 -18.52 -6.54
C ARG A 92 7.02 -17.97 -7.92
N LYS A 93 6.06 -17.88 -8.85
CA LYS A 93 6.28 -17.30 -10.20
C LYS A 93 6.62 -15.81 -10.19
N LEU A 94 6.25 -15.06 -9.14
CA LEU A 94 6.58 -13.65 -8.97
C LEU A 94 7.85 -13.41 -8.13
N LEU A 95 8.27 -14.40 -7.34
CA LEU A 95 9.44 -14.28 -6.46
C LEU A 95 10.71 -13.93 -7.25
N VAL A 96 10.89 -14.59 -8.39
CA VAL A 96 12.01 -14.34 -9.31
C VAL A 96 11.46 -13.82 -10.63
N ARG A 97 11.93 -12.64 -11.04
CA ARG A 97 11.53 -12.03 -12.31
C ARG A 97 12.23 -12.73 -13.48
N TYR A 98 11.52 -13.65 -14.12
CA TYR A 98 11.95 -14.28 -15.38
C TYR A 98 11.43 -13.54 -16.64
N GLU A 99 10.45 -12.66 -16.48
CA GLU A 99 9.84 -11.95 -17.60
C GLU A 99 10.81 -10.93 -18.21
N LYS A 100 11.18 -11.15 -19.48
CA LYS A 100 12.09 -10.28 -20.24
C LYS A 100 11.48 -8.92 -20.54
N LEU A 101 10.16 -8.88 -20.74
CA LEU A 101 9.42 -7.68 -21.14
C LEU A 101 8.67 -7.09 -19.95
N GLU A 102 8.69 -5.77 -19.83
CA GLU A 102 7.96 -5.04 -18.78
C GLU A 102 6.46 -5.34 -18.82
N ARG A 103 5.86 -5.32 -20.02
CA ARG A 103 4.43 -5.62 -20.21
C ARG A 103 4.02 -6.99 -19.66
N SER A 104 4.87 -8.00 -19.86
CA SER A 104 4.61 -9.37 -19.39
C SER A 104 4.69 -9.45 -17.86
N PHE A 105 5.66 -8.74 -17.27
CA PHE A 105 5.78 -8.64 -15.82
C PHE A 105 4.58 -7.93 -15.20
N VAL A 106 4.14 -6.81 -15.78
CA VAL A 106 2.96 -6.07 -15.30
C VAL A 106 1.69 -6.92 -15.43
N ALA A 107 1.48 -7.58 -16.56
CA ALA A 107 0.35 -8.49 -16.77
C ALA A 107 0.31 -9.63 -15.73
N LEU A 108 1.47 -10.22 -15.43
CA LEU A 108 1.60 -11.27 -14.41
C LEU A 108 1.26 -10.76 -12.99
N ASN A 109 1.65 -9.53 -12.65
CA ASN A 109 1.26 -8.90 -11.39
C ASN A 109 -0.26 -8.66 -11.30
N HIS A 110 -0.89 -8.21 -12.39
CA HIS A 110 -2.34 -8.06 -12.44
C HIS A 110 -3.07 -9.40 -12.30
N LEU A 111 -2.59 -10.46 -12.97
CA LEU A 111 -3.15 -11.80 -12.83
C LEU A 111 -3.06 -12.32 -11.40
N ALA A 112 -1.91 -12.12 -10.75
CA ALA A 112 -1.72 -12.44 -9.34
C ALA A 112 -2.69 -11.67 -8.43
N ALA A 113 -2.83 -10.36 -8.64
CA ALA A 113 -3.76 -9.53 -7.88
C ALA A 113 -5.21 -10.02 -8.04
N ALA A 114 -5.63 -10.37 -9.26
CA ALA A 114 -6.95 -10.90 -9.54
C ALA A 114 -7.21 -12.23 -8.81
N ILE A 115 -6.25 -13.15 -8.85
CA ILE A 115 -6.32 -14.44 -8.13
C ILE A 115 -6.42 -14.23 -6.61
N ILE A 116 -5.62 -13.32 -6.05
CA ILE A 116 -5.65 -12.99 -4.62
C ILE A 116 -7.02 -12.41 -4.25
N ALA A 117 -7.52 -11.44 -5.01
CA ALA A 117 -8.82 -10.82 -4.76
C ALA A 117 -9.95 -11.87 -4.83
N PHE A 118 -9.95 -12.72 -5.86
CA PHE A 118 -10.94 -13.79 -6.03
C PHE A 118 -10.94 -14.77 -4.84
N ARG A 119 -9.77 -15.18 -4.35
CA ARG A 119 -9.64 -16.06 -3.17
C ARG A 119 -10.08 -15.41 -1.85
N LYS A 120 -10.19 -14.08 -1.79
CA LYS A 120 -10.61 -13.34 -0.59
C LYS A 120 -12.10 -13.05 -0.54
N VAL A 121 -12.81 -13.19 -1.67
CA VAL A 121 -14.27 -13.08 -1.68
C VAL A 121 -14.83 -14.33 -1.00
N PRO A 122 -15.69 -14.20 0.03
CA PRO A 122 -16.36 -15.34 0.63
C PRO A 122 -17.36 -15.91 -0.38
N LEU A 123 -16.94 -16.94 -1.10
CA LEU A 123 -17.78 -17.69 -2.03
C LEU A 123 -18.08 -19.05 -1.39
N GLN A 124 -19.33 -19.52 -1.51
CA GLN A 124 -19.75 -20.85 -1.05
C GLN A 124 -19.19 -22.00 -1.92
N VAL A 125 -18.40 -21.69 -2.94
CA VAL A 125 -17.90 -22.67 -3.89
C VAL A 125 -16.55 -23.19 -3.42
N ASN A 126 -16.41 -24.51 -3.27
CA ASN A 126 -15.13 -25.17 -3.05
C ASN A 126 -14.24 -24.95 -4.28
N ILE A 127 -13.48 -23.86 -4.28
CA ILE A 127 -12.51 -23.57 -5.35
C ILE A 127 -11.29 -24.46 -5.09
N ILE A 128 -11.33 -25.66 -5.67
CA ILE A 128 -10.21 -26.60 -5.75
C ILE A 128 -9.23 -26.09 -6.80
N TYR A 129 -8.40 -25.11 -6.44
CA TYR A 129 -7.15 -24.88 -7.16
C TYR A 129 -6.05 -24.77 -6.11
N GLY A 130 -5.21 -25.81 -6.08
CA GLY A 130 -4.21 -26.12 -5.05
C GLY A 130 -3.08 -25.11 -4.85
#